data_AF-A0A183V2V5-F1
#
_entry.id   AF-A0A183V2V5-F1
#
_cell.length_a   1.000
_cell.length_b   1.000
_cell.length_c   1.000
_cell.angle_alpha   90.00
_cell.angle_beta   90.00
_cell.angle_gamma   90.00
#
_symmetry.space_group_name_H-M   'P 1'
#
loop_
_entity.id
_entity.type
_entity.pdbx_description
1 polymer ?
#
loop_
_entity_poly.entity_id
_entity_poly.type
_entity_poly.pdbx_seq_one_letter_code
_entity_poly.pdbx_strand_id
1 'polypeptide(L)'
;MYKNERTAHLKKRMIGDTPFTIEWVLKALNDKQSDWTNASAGRRVSTILAQKIGEGKGYASNVYKLTVEFDRGEPYYLALKIPTPEIFLKKFEQPNANESHNSIAAAHSRECNFYRTFSGKGLCLPVIYAAQELIPGKQPGAILMQYMGDVGCNVPPHESFTLKQVRDI
;
A
#
# COMPACT_ATOMS: atom_id res chain seq x y z
N MET A 1 4.45 -10.34 19.45
CA MET A 1 3.51 -11.50 19.52
C MET A 1 2.15 -10.98 19.98
N TYR A 2 1.15 -10.98 19.11
CA TYR A 2 -0.21 -10.45 19.40
C TYR A 2 -1.09 -11.54 20.02
N LYS A 3 -1.19 -11.55 21.35
CA LYS A 3 -2.20 -12.34 22.08
C LYS A 3 -2.92 -11.39 23.04
N ASN A 4 -4.00 -10.75 22.59
CA ASN A 4 -4.91 -10.07 23.50
C ASN A 4 -6.34 -10.02 22.93
N GLU A 5 -7.31 -10.43 23.74
CA GLU A 5 -8.73 -10.48 23.40
C GLU A 5 -9.36 -9.08 23.30
N ARG A 6 -8.74 -8.06 23.91
CA ARG A 6 -9.26 -6.68 23.93
C ARG A 6 -9.30 -5.98 22.57
N THR A 7 -8.45 -6.37 21.60
CA THR A 7 -8.45 -5.81 20.23
C THR A 7 -9.12 -6.74 19.22
N ALA A 8 -9.73 -7.85 19.66
CA ALA A 8 -10.38 -8.81 18.77
C ALA A 8 -11.51 -8.16 17.94
N HIS A 9 -12.23 -7.20 18.53
CA HIS A 9 -13.30 -6.46 17.84
C HIS A 9 -12.76 -5.54 16.72
N LEU A 10 -11.52 -5.05 16.83
CA LEU A 10 -10.90 -4.20 15.80
C LEU A 10 -10.43 -4.99 14.58
N LYS A 11 -10.14 -6.29 14.74
CA LYS A 11 -9.57 -7.14 13.68
C LYS A 11 -10.42 -7.16 12.40
N LYS A 12 -11.74 -7.25 12.55
CA LYS A 12 -12.70 -7.30 11.44
C LYS A 12 -13.01 -5.92 10.84
N ARG A 13 -12.54 -4.83 11.46
CA ARG A 13 -12.76 -3.49 10.93
C ARG A 13 -12.04 -3.33 9.59
N MET A 14 -12.78 -2.84 8.59
CA MET A 14 -12.24 -2.51 7.28
C MET A 14 -11.32 -1.29 7.35
N ILE A 15 -10.34 -1.24 6.45
CA ILE A 15 -9.46 -0.10 6.27
C ILE A 15 -10.18 0.89 5.34
N GLY A 16 -10.70 1.98 5.90
CA GLY A 16 -11.50 2.95 5.17
C GLY A 16 -12.70 2.28 4.47
N ASP A 17 -12.85 2.57 3.18
CA ASP A 17 -13.83 2.01 2.25
C ASP A 17 -13.32 0.77 1.48
N THR A 18 -12.20 0.17 1.89
CA THR A 18 -11.57 -0.96 1.19
C THR A 18 -12.02 -2.32 1.74
N PRO A 19 -12.00 -3.41 0.94
CA PRO A 19 -12.33 -4.75 1.42
C PRO A 19 -11.28 -5.37 2.36
N PHE A 20 -10.17 -4.66 2.61
CA PHE A 20 -9.09 -5.14 3.47
C PHE A 20 -9.34 -4.76 4.93
N THR A 21 -8.98 -5.64 5.85
CA THR A 21 -9.21 -5.45 7.28
C THR A 21 -7.92 -5.13 8.03
N ILE A 22 -8.06 -4.64 9.26
CA ILE A 22 -6.94 -4.52 10.21
C ILE A 22 -6.23 -5.87 10.38
N GLU A 23 -6.98 -6.97 10.44
CA GLU A 23 -6.38 -8.32 10.53
C GLU A 23 -5.49 -8.65 9.34
N TRP A 24 -5.92 -8.31 8.11
CA TRP A 24 -5.11 -8.54 6.92
C TRP A 24 -3.78 -7.76 6.99
N VAL A 25 -3.83 -6.50 7.43
CA VAL A 25 -2.63 -5.66 7.62
C VAL A 25 -1.70 -6.27 8.67
N LEU A 26 -2.24 -6.62 9.84
CA LEU A 26 -1.45 -7.22 10.92
C LEU A 26 -0.86 -8.56 10.53
N LYS A 27 -1.58 -9.37 9.76
CA LYS A 27 -1.06 -10.63 9.22
C LYS A 27 0.14 -10.36 8.30
N ALA A 28 -0.01 -9.44 7.35
CA ALA A 28 1.07 -9.06 6.42
C ALA A 28 2.33 -8.58 7.15
N LEU A 29 2.17 -7.76 8.19
CA LEU A 29 3.28 -7.28 9.01
C LEU A 29 3.97 -8.43 9.77
N ASN A 30 3.20 -9.32 10.39
CA ASN A 30 3.76 -10.43 11.15
C ASN A 30 4.42 -11.50 10.26
N ASP A 31 3.93 -11.71 9.04
CA ASP A 31 4.53 -12.63 8.06
C ASP A 31 5.92 -12.12 7.60
N LYS A 32 6.15 -10.81 7.61
CA LYS A 32 7.45 -10.17 7.33
C LYS A 32 8.21 -9.86 8.63
N GLN A 33 8.51 -10.93 9.35
CA GLN A 33 8.93 -10.88 10.75
C GLN A 33 10.19 -10.04 11.03
N SER A 34 11.20 -10.03 10.16
CA SER A 34 12.45 -9.28 10.39
C SER A 34 12.22 -7.77 10.45
N ASP A 35 11.60 -7.22 9.41
CA ASP A 35 11.43 -5.77 9.24
C ASP A 35 10.41 -5.23 10.23
N TRP A 36 9.34 -6.01 10.46
CA TRP A 36 8.31 -5.65 11.42
C TRP A 36 8.75 -5.80 12.88
N THR A 37 9.56 -6.81 13.23
CA THR A 37 10.06 -6.95 14.61
C THR A 37 10.95 -5.76 14.98
N ASN A 38 11.80 -5.33 14.05
CA ASN A 38 12.62 -4.13 14.23
C ASN A 38 11.76 -2.87 14.33
N ALA A 39 10.80 -2.70 13.40
CA ALA A 39 9.92 -1.53 13.40
C ALA A 39 9.02 -1.46 14.64
N SER A 40 8.42 -2.57 15.06
CA SER A 40 7.58 -2.62 16.25
C SER A 40 8.40 -2.55 17.54
N ALA A 41 9.65 -3.01 17.55
CA ALA A 41 10.53 -3.03 18.72
C ALA A 41 9.86 -3.63 19.97
N GLY A 42 9.03 -4.65 19.78
CA GLY A 42 8.25 -5.29 20.85
C GLY A 42 7.10 -4.46 21.42
N ARG A 43 6.84 -3.26 20.88
CA ARG A 43 5.68 -2.43 21.23
C ARG A 43 4.39 -3.09 20.79
N ARG A 44 3.31 -2.83 21.53
CA ARG A 44 2.00 -3.39 21.20
C ARG A 44 1.21 -2.35 20.45
N VAL A 45 0.65 -2.73 19.31
CA VAL A 45 -0.25 -1.84 18.57
C VAL A 45 -1.55 -1.66 19.36
N SER A 46 -2.00 -0.42 19.47
CA SER A 46 -3.28 -0.03 20.10
C SER A 46 -4.40 0.06 19.06
N THR A 47 -4.14 0.71 17.93
CA THR A 47 -5.09 0.90 16.82
C THR A 47 -4.37 1.09 15.49
N ILE A 48 -5.12 0.97 14.40
CA ILE A 48 -4.68 1.38 13.07
C ILE A 48 -5.71 2.37 12.52
N LEU A 49 -5.24 3.58 12.25
CA LEU A 49 -6.03 4.62 11.58
C LEU A 49 -5.71 4.60 10.08
N ALA A 50 -6.69 4.96 9.26
CA ALA A 50 -6.54 5.01 7.81
C ALA A 50 -6.99 6.36 7.29
N GLN A 51 -6.11 7.03 6.56
CA GLN A 51 -6.40 8.27 5.86
C GLN A 51 -6.17 8.06 4.38
N LYS A 52 -7.19 8.31 3.57
CA LYS A 52 -7.04 8.32 2.11
C LYS A 52 -6.17 9.51 1.69
N ILE A 53 -5.19 9.25 0.83
CA ILE A 53 -4.22 10.25 0.36
C ILE A 53 -4.16 10.26 -1.17
N GLY A 54 -3.75 11.38 -1.75
CA GLY A 54 -3.60 11.50 -3.20
C GLY A 54 -4.94 11.55 -3.97
N GLU A 55 -6.04 11.90 -3.29
CA GLU A 55 -7.33 12.12 -3.95
C GLU A 55 -7.20 13.14 -5.10
N GLY A 56 -7.87 12.85 -6.21
CA GLY A 56 -7.79 13.64 -7.44
C GLY A 56 -6.52 13.42 -8.27
N LYS A 57 -5.40 13.03 -7.64
CA LYS A 57 -4.08 12.90 -8.29
C LYS A 57 -3.80 11.51 -8.88
N GLY A 58 -4.47 10.47 -8.37
CA GLY A 58 -4.37 9.09 -8.91
C GLY A 58 -5.32 8.84 -10.08
N TYR A 59 -4.93 7.94 -11.00
CA TYR A 59 -5.75 7.54 -12.15
C TYR A 59 -6.22 6.08 -12.11
N ALA A 60 -5.54 5.21 -11.36
CA ALA A 60 -5.80 3.77 -11.38
C ALA A 60 -5.81 3.11 -9.99
N SER A 61 -5.64 3.89 -8.91
CA SER A 61 -5.57 3.35 -7.55
C SER A 61 -5.94 4.40 -6.51
N ASN A 62 -6.58 3.95 -5.44
CA ASN A 62 -6.64 4.68 -4.18
C ASN A 62 -5.43 4.32 -3.31
N VAL A 63 -4.90 5.30 -2.57
CA VAL A 63 -3.81 5.07 -1.62
C VAL A 63 -4.25 5.57 -0.26
N TYR A 64 -3.95 4.79 0.79
CA TYR A 64 -4.23 5.14 2.17
C TYR A 64 -2.93 5.20 2.96
N LYS A 65 -2.70 6.29 3.69
CA LYS A 65 -1.73 6.34 4.77
C LYS A 65 -2.34 5.63 5.97
N LEU A 66 -1.69 4.57 6.44
CA LEU A 66 -2.07 3.91 7.70
C LEU A 66 -1.15 4.40 8.81
N THR A 67 -1.75 4.78 9.92
CA THR A 67 -1.05 5.13 11.15
C THR A 67 -1.24 3.99 12.13
N VAL A 68 -0.19 3.20 12.35
CA VAL A 68 -0.16 2.14 13.34
C VAL A 68 0.28 2.77 14.65
N GLU A 69 -0.67 2.98 15.55
CA GLU A 69 -0.40 3.51 16.88
C GLU A 69 -0.02 2.38 17.82
N PHE A 70 0.93 2.65 18.71
CA PHE A 70 1.34 1.71 19.75
C PHE A 70 0.85 2.16 21.12
N ASP A 71 0.94 1.26 22.09
CA ASP A 71 0.72 1.56 23.51
C ASP A 71 1.76 2.54 24.07
N ARG A 72 2.91 2.69 23.41
CA ARG A 72 3.97 3.65 23.74
C ARG A 72 4.83 4.02 22.54
N GLY A 73 5.38 5.23 22.57
CA GLY A 73 6.32 5.76 21.58
C GLY A 73 5.66 6.18 20.27
N GLU A 74 6.49 6.46 19.28
CA GLU A 74 6.03 7.03 18.01
C GLU A 74 5.26 6.04 17.14
N PRO A 75 4.25 6.51 16.38
CA PRO A 75 3.49 5.69 15.46
C PRO A 75 4.38 5.19 14.31
N TYR A 76 3.92 4.11 13.68
CA TYR A 76 4.53 3.59 12.46
C TYR A 76 3.62 3.81 11.26
N TYR A 77 4.19 4.28 10.14
CA TYR A 77 3.42 4.67 8.97
C TYR A 77 3.58 3.67 7.82
N LEU A 78 2.44 3.29 7.25
CA LEU A 78 2.35 2.41 6.08
C LEU A 78 1.58 3.08 4.96
N ALA A 79 1.82 2.65 3.74
CA ALA A 79 0.96 2.93 2.59
C ALA A 79 0.22 1.65 2.18
N LEU A 80 -1.10 1.74 2.05
CA LEU A 80 -1.93 0.72 1.44
C LEU A 80 -2.44 1.24 0.09
N LYS A 81 -1.95 0.65 -0.99
CA LYS A 81 -2.38 0.96 -2.36
C LYS A 81 -3.40 -0.08 -2.82
N ILE A 82 -4.56 0.38 -3.28
CA ILE A 82 -5.63 -0.46 -3.81
C ILE A 82 -5.84 -0.09 -5.28
N PRO A 83 -5.63 -1.00 -6.26
CA PRO A 83 -6.03 -0.77 -7.63
C PRO A 83 -7.55 -0.57 -7.69
N THR A 84 -8.00 0.51 -8.33
CA THR A 84 -9.40 0.93 -8.34
C THR A 84 -9.80 1.25 -9.78
N PRO A 85 -10.24 0.22 -10.54
CA PRO A 85 -10.59 0.40 -11.94
C PRO A 85 -11.68 1.42 -12.22
N GLU A 86 -12.56 1.64 -11.24
CA GLU A 86 -13.69 2.57 -11.33
C GLU A 86 -13.22 4.02 -11.47
N ILE A 87 -12.06 4.39 -10.91
CA ILE A 87 -11.48 5.73 -11.06
C ILE A 87 -11.08 5.96 -12.51
N PHE A 88 -10.47 4.96 -13.13
CA PHE A 88 -10.01 5.02 -14.50
C PHE A 88 -11.20 5.11 -15.46
N LEU A 89 -12.20 4.26 -15.27
CA LEU A 89 -13.44 4.29 -16.06
C LEU A 89 -14.15 5.64 -16.00
N LYS A 90 -14.30 6.21 -14.80
CA LYS A 90 -14.93 7.52 -14.62
C LYS A 90 -14.13 8.67 -15.24
N LYS A 91 -12.80 8.63 -15.19
CA LYS A 91 -11.95 9.72 -15.71
C LYS A 91 -11.80 9.71 -17.22
N PHE A 92 -11.88 8.55 -17.87
CA PHE A 92 -11.57 8.40 -19.30
C PHE A 92 -12.77 8.01 -20.16
N GLU A 93 -13.99 8.06 -19.60
CA GLU A 93 -15.26 7.74 -20.29
C GLU A 93 -15.17 6.46 -21.14
N GLN A 94 -14.44 5.45 -20.65
CA GLN A 94 -14.16 4.28 -21.49
C GLN A 94 -15.43 3.42 -21.65
N PRO A 95 -15.81 3.10 -22.89
CA PRO A 95 -17.06 2.38 -23.16
C PRO A 95 -17.01 0.90 -22.75
N ASN A 96 -15.82 0.32 -22.51
CA ASN A 96 -15.66 -1.09 -22.17
C ASN A 96 -15.05 -1.31 -20.78
N ALA A 97 -15.91 -1.54 -19.79
CA ALA A 97 -15.54 -1.80 -18.40
C ALA A 97 -14.57 -2.99 -18.24
N ASN A 98 -14.75 -4.04 -19.03
CA ASN A 98 -13.97 -5.27 -18.92
C ASN A 98 -12.52 -5.10 -19.39
N GLU A 99 -12.29 -4.37 -20.48
CA GLU A 99 -10.94 -4.08 -20.98
C GLU A 99 -10.15 -3.19 -20.03
N SER A 100 -10.79 -2.18 -19.45
CA SER A 100 -10.20 -1.35 -18.40
C SER A 100 -9.83 -2.16 -17.15
N HIS A 101 -10.73 -3.04 -16.67
CA HIS A 101 -10.46 -3.92 -15.53
C HIS A 101 -9.25 -4.82 -15.78
N ASN A 102 -9.18 -5.44 -16.96
CA ASN A 102 -8.06 -6.32 -17.34
C ASN A 102 -6.75 -5.55 -17.47
N SER A 103 -6.78 -4.34 -18.03
CA SER A 103 -5.59 -3.49 -18.18
C SER A 103 -5.02 -3.08 -16.83
N ILE A 104 -5.88 -2.72 -15.88
CA ILE A 104 -5.48 -2.33 -14.52
C ILE A 104 -5.01 -3.53 -13.72
N ALA A 105 -5.68 -4.69 -13.85
CA ALA A 105 -5.20 -5.94 -13.27
C ALA A 105 -3.81 -6.30 -13.81
N ALA A 106 -3.59 -6.23 -15.13
CA ALA A 106 -2.28 -6.51 -15.72
C ALA A 106 -1.20 -5.53 -15.25
N ALA A 107 -1.50 -4.23 -15.16
CA ALA A 107 -0.57 -3.22 -14.63
C ALA A 107 -0.21 -3.49 -13.16
N HIS A 108 -1.22 -3.77 -12.33
CA HIS A 108 -1.03 -4.11 -10.91
C HIS A 108 -0.25 -5.42 -10.71
N SER A 109 -0.50 -6.44 -11.54
CA SER A 109 0.27 -7.69 -11.50
C SER A 109 1.73 -7.48 -11.89
N ARG A 110 2.02 -6.63 -12.87
CA ARG A 110 3.41 -6.24 -13.19
C ARG A 110 4.08 -5.53 -12.02
N GLU A 111 3.38 -4.63 -11.34
CA GLU A 111 3.88 -3.95 -10.15
C GLU A 111 4.15 -4.93 -8.99
N CYS A 112 3.21 -5.84 -8.71
CA CYS A 112 3.41 -6.92 -7.74
C CYS A 112 4.65 -7.76 -8.09
N ASN A 113 4.79 -8.16 -9.35
CA ASN A 113 5.92 -8.95 -9.81
C ASN A 113 7.25 -8.20 -9.71
N PHE A 114 7.28 -6.92 -10.04
CA PHE A 114 8.45 -6.05 -9.89
C PHE A 114 8.94 -6.09 -8.45
N TYR A 115 8.07 -5.79 -7.47
CA TYR A 115 8.46 -5.80 -6.07
C TYR A 115 8.92 -7.17 -5.57
N ARG A 116 8.23 -8.26 -5.95
CA ARG A 116 8.66 -9.62 -5.60
C ARG A 116 10.02 -9.98 -6.18
N THR A 117 10.30 -9.51 -7.39
CA THR A 117 11.54 -9.83 -8.12
C THR A 117 12.72 -9.02 -7.63
N PHE A 118 12.52 -7.75 -7.29
CA PHE A 118 13.59 -6.79 -7.04
C PHE A 118 13.79 -6.39 -5.58
N SER A 119 12.87 -6.76 -4.68
CA SER A 119 13.09 -6.59 -3.24
C SER A 119 14.36 -7.34 -2.81
N GLY A 120 15.27 -6.64 -2.11
CA GLY A 120 16.55 -7.19 -1.66
C GLY A 120 17.66 -7.26 -2.73
N LYS A 121 17.44 -6.77 -3.96
CA LYS A 121 18.44 -6.79 -5.03
C LYS A 121 19.27 -5.50 -5.13
N GLY A 122 19.56 -4.86 -4.01
CA GLY A 122 20.38 -3.65 -3.95
C GLY A 122 19.73 -2.37 -4.48
N LEU A 123 18.45 -2.43 -4.90
CA LEU A 123 17.67 -1.24 -5.24
C LEU A 123 17.08 -0.61 -3.97
N CYS A 124 17.09 0.72 -3.90
CA CYS A 124 16.39 1.48 -2.87
C CYS A 124 14.87 1.45 -3.12
N LEU A 125 14.25 0.34 -2.75
CA LEU A 125 12.79 0.14 -2.82
C LEU A 125 12.17 0.27 -1.43
N PRO A 126 10.91 0.74 -1.33
CA PRO A 126 10.18 0.67 -0.07
C PRO A 126 10.07 -0.78 0.40
N VAL A 127 10.07 -0.98 1.72
CA VAL A 127 9.79 -2.30 2.30
C VAL A 127 8.38 -2.72 1.90
N ILE A 128 8.24 -3.92 1.35
CA ILE A 128 6.95 -4.48 0.92
C ILE A 128 6.51 -5.56 1.91
N TYR A 129 5.40 -5.29 2.59
CA TYR A 129 4.82 -6.18 3.58
C TYR A 129 3.90 -7.22 2.96
N ALA A 130 3.09 -6.81 1.98
CA ALA A 130 2.26 -7.72 1.19
C ALA A 130 2.00 -7.16 -0.21
N ALA A 131 1.87 -8.08 -1.17
CA ALA A 131 1.47 -7.79 -2.53
C ALA A 131 0.47 -8.85 -3.00
N GLN A 132 -0.81 -8.47 -3.09
CA GLN A 132 -1.93 -9.29 -3.50
C GLN A 132 -2.40 -8.85 -4.88
N GLU A 133 -2.43 -9.79 -5.83
CA GLU A 133 -2.86 -9.51 -7.21
C GLU A 133 -4.36 -9.21 -7.27
N LEU A 134 -4.75 -8.41 -8.26
CA LEU A 134 -6.15 -8.15 -8.59
C LEU A 134 -6.61 -9.24 -9.57
N ILE A 135 -7.61 -10.03 -9.18
CA ILE A 135 -8.27 -10.99 -10.07
C ILE A 135 -9.71 -10.51 -10.26
N PRO A 136 -10.07 -9.95 -11.43
CA PRO A 136 -11.40 -9.41 -11.68
C PRO A 136 -12.52 -10.37 -11.29
N GLY A 137 -13.49 -9.88 -10.51
CA GLY A 137 -14.64 -10.65 -10.02
C GLY A 137 -14.35 -11.71 -8.95
N LYS A 138 -13.09 -11.91 -8.54
CA LYS A 138 -12.70 -12.95 -7.58
C LYS A 138 -11.93 -12.45 -6.37
N GLN A 139 -10.95 -11.56 -6.58
CA GLN A 139 -10.03 -11.12 -5.53
C GLN A 139 -9.64 -9.66 -5.72
N PRO A 140 -9.78 -8.80 -4.68
CA PRO A 140 -9.29 -7.44 -4.75
C PRO A 140 -7.76 -7.41 -4.72
N GLY A 141 -7.15 -6.45 -5.42
CA GLY A 141 -5.71 -6.21 -5.35
C GLY A 141 -5.32 -5.33 -4.16
N ALA A 142 -4.10 -5.50 -3.65
CA ALA A 142 -3.49 -4.57 -2.70
C ALA A 142 -1.97 -4.65 -2.70
N ILE A 143 -1.32 -3.54 -2.40
CA ILE A 143 0.09 -3.51 -1.97
C ILE A 143 0.16 -2.79 -0.63
N LEU A 144 0.71 -3.46 0.38
CA LEU A 144 1.04 -2.89 1.67
C LEU A 144 2.56 -2.68 1.73
N MET A 145 2.97 -1.44 1.95
CA MET A 145 4.38 -1.05 1.91
C MET A 145 4.71 0.04 2.93
N GLN A 146 6.00 0.25 3.15
CA GLN A 146 6.52 1.40 3.89
C GLN A 146 5.96 2.71 3.32
N TYR A 147 5.51 3.60 4.20
CA TYR A 147 5.14 4.95 3.79
C TYR A 147 6.39 5.78 3.48
N MET A 148 6.48 6.28 2.25
CA MET A 148 7.63 7.07 1.78
C MET A 148 7.36 8.58 1.68
N GLY A 149 6.14 9.05 2.02
CA GLY A 149 5.73 10.43 1.71
C GLY A 149 6.49 11.53 2.46
N ASP A 150 7.24 11.19 3.50
CA ASP A 150 8.04 12.15 4.28
C ASP A 150 9.48 12.27 3.77
N VAL A 151 9.96 11.33 2.94
CA VAL A 151 11.35 11.28 2.45
C VAL A 151 11.46 11.13 0.93
N GLY A 152 10.39 10.73 0.26
CA GLY A 152 10.31 10.55 -1.18
C GLY A 152 9.71 11.78 -1.87
N CYS A 153 10.23 12.13 -3.03
CA CYS A 153 9.60 13.08 -3.95
C CYS A 153 9.20 12.34 -5.24
N ASN A 154 8.10 12.76 -5.86
CA ASN A 154 7.75 12.32 -7.21
C ASN A 154 7.99 13.48 -8.16
N VAL A 155 8.71 13.22 -9.25
CA VAL A 155 8.79 14.13 -10.40
C VAL A 155 7.71 13.70 -11.38
N PRO A 156 6.77 14.58 -11.75
CA PRO A 156 5.78 14.24 -12.76
C PRO A 156 6.47 13.81 -14.05
N PRO A 157 6.01 12.75 -14.74
CA PRO A 157 6.69 12.22 -15.91
C PRO A 157 6.69 13.18 -17.12
N HIS A 158 5.88 14.24 -17.07
CA HIS A 158 5.86 15.32 -18.06
C HIS A 158 6.85 16.45 -17.75
N GLU A 159 7.47 16.43 -16.57
CA GLU A 159 8.51 17.39 -16.18
C GLU A 159 9.90 16.80 -16.46
N SER A 160 10.81 17.63 -16.97
CA SER A 160 12.22 17.22 -17.12
C SER A 160 12.91 17.19 -15.76
N PHE A 161 13.88 16.27 -15.59
CA PHE A 161 14.72 16.29 -14.40
C PHE A 161 15.55 17.56 -14.33
N THR A 162 15.68 18.11 -13.13
CA THR A 162 16.65 19.17 -12.84
C THR A 162 18.08 18.62 -12.92
N LEU A 163 19.07 19.49 -13.19
CA LEU A 163 20.48 19.10 -13.18
C LEU A 163 20.92 18.44 -11.87
N LYS A 164 20.28 18.79 -10.74
CA LYS A 164 20.52 18.15 -9.45
C LYS A 164 20.01 16.71 -9.44
N GLN A 165 18.79 16.46 -9.92
CA GLN A 165 18.20 15.13 -9.99
C GLN A 165 18.96 14.20 -10.94
N VAL A 166 19.51 14.70 -12.05
CA VAL A 166 20.32 13.89 -12.98
C VAL A 166 21.65 13.43 -12.35
N ARG A 167 22.20 14.16 -11.39
CA ARG A 167 23.47 13.80 -10.73
C ARG A 167 23.32 12.69 -9.69
N ASP A 168 22.11 12.46 -9.19
CA ASP A 168 21.80 11.52 -8.12
C ASP A 168 21.09 10.23 -8.64
N ILE A 169 21.02 10.04 -9.97
CA ILE A 169 20.59 8.81 -10.67
C ILE A 169 21.83 8.00 -11.06
#